data_AF-A0A926AM14-F1
#
_entry.id   AF-A0A926AM14-F1
#
_cell.length_a   1.000
_cell.length_b   1.000
_cell.length_c   1.000
_cell.angle_alpha   90.00
_cell.angle_beta   90.00
_cell.angle_gamma   90.00
#
_symmetry.space_group_name_H-M   'P 1'
#
loop_
_entity.id
_entity.type
_entity.pdbx_description
1 polymer ?
#
loop_
_entity_poly.entity_id
_entity_poly.type
_entity_poly.pdbx_seq_one_letter_code
_entity_poly.pdbx_strand_id
1 'polypeptide(L)'
;MKLNLLNQAKFEPRHNASADQTADMLKTIGVDSLEELIAQTIPDKIRLRKPMDLPVAQTEAEFLQSFKKLSRKNQVFKSYIGMGYYNTFTPTVILRNIMENPGWYTAYTPYQAEIAQGRLEMLLNFQTMVCDLTGMEIANASLLDEGTAAAEALHLMHAQRPANKQHAHVFFVSELCHPQTIDLLKTRSAPIGVELLIGNHKTTDFTN
;
A
#
# COMPACT_ATOMS: atom_id res chain seq x y z
N MET A 1 -34.73 -34.36 10.65
CA MET A 1 -33.64 -33.39 10.45
C MET A 1 -32.32 -34.16 10.50
N LYS A 2 -31.62 -34.36 9.37
CA LYS A 2 -30.32 -35.05 9.36
C LYS A 2 -29.24 -34.04 9.73
N LEU A 3 -28.71 -34.12 10.95
CA LEU A 3 -27.57 -33.30 11.37
C LEU A 3 -26.31 -33.81 10.64
N ASN A 4 -25.69 -32.96 9.82
CA ASN A 4 -24.41 -33.29 9.20
C ASN A 4 -23.28 -32.69 10.05
N LEU A 5 -22.67 -33.54 10.89
CA LEU A 5 -21.55 -33.18 11.77
C LEU A 5 -20.25 -32.87 11.01
N LEU A 6 -20.20 -33.12 9.70
CA LEU A 6 -19.06 -32.87 8.82
C LEU A 6 -19.21 -31.60 7.98
N ASN A 7 -20.30 -30.85 8.14
CA ASN A 7 -20.50 -29.63 7.38
C ASN A 7 -19.56 -28.52 7.87
N GLN A 8 -18.44 -28.35 7.18
CA GLN A 8 -17.51 -27.26 7.37
C GLN A 8 -17.97 -26.05 6.55
N ALA A 9 -18.12 -24.89 7.20
CA ALA A 9 -18.50 -23.66 6.52
C ALA A 9 -17.39 -23.20 5.56
N LYS A 10 -17.67 -23.22 4.26
CA LYS A 10 -16.79 -22.66 3.23
C LYS A 10 -16.75 -21.14 3.33
N PHE A 11 -15.62 -20.55 2.93
CA PHE A 11 -15.48 -19.09 2.87
C PHE A 11 -16.10 -18.50 1.59
N GLU A 12 -16.11 -19.25 0.48
CA GLU A 12 -16.63 -18.78 -0.82
C GLU A 12 -18.04 -18.16 -0.75
N PRO A 13 -19.03 -18.73 -0.04
CA PRO A 13 -20.36 -18.14 0.07
C PRO A 13 -20.45 -16.91 0.98
N ARG A 14 -19.40 -16.61 1.77
CA ARG A 14 -19.28 -15.34 2.52
C ARG A 14 -18.71 -14.23 1.66
N HIS A 15 -17.89 -14.59 0.68
CA HIS A 15 -17.19 -13.66 -0.20
C HIS A 15 -17.97 -13.34 -1.48
N ASN A 16 -18.64 -14.35 -2.06
CA ASN A 16 -19.36 -14.24 -3.33
C ASN A 16 -20.87 -14.05 -3.12
N ALA A 17 -21.54 -13.57 -4.17
CA ALA A 17 -23.00 -13.51 -4.24
C ALA A 17 -23.66 -14.90 -4.13
N SER A 18 -24.94 -14.94 -3.79
CA SER A 18 -25.68 -16.21 -3.70
C SER A 18 -25.94 -16.80 -5.09
N ALA A 19 -26.22 -18.11 -5.12
CA ALA A 19 -26.58 -18.82 -6.36
C ALA A 19 -27.85 -18.24 -7.00
N ASP A 20 -28.85 -17.90 -6.19
CA ASP A 20 -30.11 -17.33 -6.67
C ASP A 20 -29.91 -15.96 -7.33
N GLN A 21 -29.11 -15.09 -6.70
CA GLN A 21 -28.75 -13.80 -7.28
C GLN A 21 -27.99 -13.97 -8.61
N THR A 22 -27.10 -14.96 -8.67
CA THR A 22 -26.35 -15.27 -9.90
C THR A 22 -27.29 -15.70 -11.02
N ALA A 23 -28.26 -16.56 -10.74
CA ALA A 23 -29.25 -17.01 -11.72
C ALA A 23 -30.11 -15.84 -12.27
N ASP A 24 -30.57 -14.95 -11.38
CA ASP A 24 -31.35 -13.77 -11.78
C ASP A 24 -30.55 -12.81 -12.68
N MET A 25 -29.25 -12.63 -12.38
CA MET A 25 -28.35 -11.81 -13.20
C MET A 25 -28.11 -12.44 -14.57
N LEU A 26 -27.83 -13.75 -14.65
CA LEU A 26 -27.60 -14.45 -15.92
C LEU A 26 -28.83 -14.37 -16.84
N LYS A 27 -30.03 -14.53 -16.29
CA LYS A 27 -31.29 -14.35 -17.02
C LYS A 27 -31.44 -12.93 -17.58
N THR A 28 -31.04 -11.91 -16.82
CA THR A 28 -31.09 -10.51 -17.25
C THR A 28 -30.11 -10.23 -18.39
N ILE A 29 -28.91 -10.84 -18.33
CA ILE A 29 -27.88 -10.74 -19.37
C ILE A 29 -28.28 -11.52 -20.63
N GLY A 30 -29.06 -12.58 -20.50
CA GLY A 30 -29.53 -13.42 -21.61
C GLY A 30 -28.60 -14.57 -21.95
N VAL A 31 -27.92 -15.14 -20.95
CA VAL A 31 -27.04 -16.32 -21.08
C VAL A 31 -27.46 -17.42 -20.09
N ASP A 32 -27.18 -18.68 -20.42
CA ASP A 32 -27.67 -19.83 -19.66
C ASP A 32 -26.76 -20.22 -18.50
N SER A 33 -25.50 -19.79 -18.51
CA SER A 33 -24.50 -20.14 -17.47
C SER A 33 -23.38 -19.12 -17.31
N LEU A 34 -22.70 -19.19 -16.16
CA LEU A 34 -21.49 -18.41 -15.92
C LEU A 34 -20.36 -18.83 -16.88
N GLU A 35 -20.27 -20.11 -17.22
CA GLU A 35 -19.30 -20.65 -18.18
C GLU A 35 -19.49 -20.05 -19.58
N GLU A 36 -20.73 -19.92 -20.04
CA GLU A 36 -21.07 -19.27 -21.29
C GLU A 36 -20.69 -17.79 -21.27
N LEU A 37 -21.07 -17.06 -20.21
CA LEU A 37 -20.70 -15.65 -20.03
C LEU A 37 -19.18 -15.45 -20.12
N ILE A 38 -18.41 -16.29 -19.42
CA ILE A 38 -16.95 -16.23 -19.43
C ILE A 38 -16.41 -16.56 -20.84
N ALA A 39 -16.98 -17.52 -21.54
CA ALA A 39 -16.54 -17.91 -22.89
C ALA A 39 -16.78 -16.79 -23.93
N GLN A 40 -17.89 -16.07 -23.81
CA GLN A 40 -18.19 -14.94 -24.69
C GLN A 40 -17.36 -13.68 -24.34
N THR A 41 -16.93 -13.55 -23.09
CA THR A 41 -16.19 -12.36 -22.61
C THR A 41 -14.67 -12.48 -22.82
N ILE A 42 -14.09 -13.64 -22.50
CA ILE A 42 -12.63 -13.84 -22.55
C ILE A 42 -12.24 -14.50 -23.87
N PRO A 43 -11.41 -13.86 -24.71
CA PRO A 43 -10.96 -14.46 -25.95
C PRO A 43 -10.29 -15.82 -25.74
N ASP A 44 -10.72 -16.82 -26.52
CA ASP A 44 -10.29 -18.20 -26.37
C ASP A 44 -8.77 -18.41 -26.43
N LYS A 45 -8.06 -17.55 -27.17
CA LYS A 45 -6.60 -17.62 -27.37
C LYS A 45 -5.80 -17.31 -26.10
N ILE A 46 -6.37 -16.55 -25.16
CA ILE A 46 -5.70 -16.16 -23.91
C ILE A 46 -6.32 -16.83 -22.68
N ARG A 47 -7.41 -17.60 -22.85
CA ARG A 47 -8.10 -18.26 -21.75
C ARG A 47 -7.28 -19.43 -21.22
N LEU A 48 -6.97 -19.40 -19.91
CA LEU A 48 -6.34 -20.51 -19.21
C LEU A 48 -7.27 -21.74 -19.23
N ARG A 49 -6.78 -22.87 -19.75
CA ARG A 49 -7.57 -24.11 -19.92
C ARG A 49 -7.50 -25.08 -18.74
N LYS A 50 -6.54 -24.87 -17.85
CA LYS A 50 -6.31 -25.72 -16.68
C LYS A 50 -6.64 -24.94 -15.42
N PRO A 51 -7.19 -25.58 -14.38
CA PRO A 51 -7.29 -24.96 -13.06
C PRO A 51 -5.91 -24.47 -12.58
N MET A 52 -5.91 -23.43 -11.74
CA MET A 52 -4.69 -23.00 -11.08
C MET A 52 -4.17 -24.13 -10.16
N ASP A 53 -2.86 -24.35 -10.19
CA ASP A 53 -2.19 -25.31 -9.29
C ASP A 53 -2.00 -24.66 -7.91
N LEU A 54 -3.05 -24.74 -7.09
CA LEU A 54 -3.11 -24.16 -5.75
C LEU A 54 -3.49 -25.22 -4.71
N PRO A 55 -3.09 -25.04 -3.44
CA PRO A 55 -3.56 -25.89 -2.35
C PRO A 55 -5.09 -25.88 -2.26
N VAL A 56 -5.64 -26.97 -1.70
CA VAL A 56 -7.08 -27.06 -1.44
C VAL A 56 -7.52 -25.92 -0.52
N ALA A 57 -8.67 -25.32 -0.84
CA ALA A 57 -9.25 -24.24 -0.05
C ALA A 57 -9.44 -24.66 1.41
N GLN A 58 -9.02 -23.79 2.33
CA GLN A 58 -9.20 -23.97 3.76
C GLN A 58 -10.48 -23.27 4.22
N THR A 59 -11.08 -23.78 5.29
CA THR A 59 -12.05 -23.00 6.06
C THR A 59 -11.37 -21.80 6.75
N GLU A 60 -12.15 -20.80 7.15
CA GLU A 60 -11.63 -19.65 7.90
C GLU A 60 -10.91 -20.08 9.20
N ALA A 61 -11.46 -21.06 9.91
CA ALA A 61 -10.86 -21.59 11.14
C ALA A 61 -9.53 -22.31 10.90
N GLU A 62 -9.45 -23.15 9.85
CA GLU A 62 -8.21 -23.85 9.47
C GLU A 62 -7.13 -22.87 8.99
N PHE A 63 -7.53 -21.85 8.21
CA PHE A 63 -6.62 -20.79 7.80
C PHE A 63 -6.05 -20.06 9.01
N LEU A 64 -6.88 -19.57 9.93
CA LEU A 64 -6.42 -18.86 11.12
C LEU A 64 -5.50 -19.73 12.00
N GLN A 65 -5.84 -21.01 12.16
CA GLN A 65 -5.01 -21.96 12.94
C GLN A 65 -3.64 -22.17 12.28
N SER A 66 -3.62 -22.44 10.98
CA SER A 66 -2.37 -22.69 10.23
C SER A 66 -1.52 -21.42 10.12
N PHE A 67 -2.14 -20.27 9.84
CA PHE A 67 -1.48 -18.97 9.80
C PHE A 67 -0.88 -18.60 11.16
N LYS A 68 -1.59 -18.85 12.28
CA LYS A 68 -1.04 -18.62 13.62
C LYS A 68 0.17 -19.49 13.91
N LYS A 69 0.18 -20.73 13.41
CA LYS A 69 1.34 -21.64 13.53
C LYS A 69 2.54 -21.12 12.74
N LEU A 70 2.29 -20.60 11.53
CA LEU A 70 3.32 -19.96 10.71
C LEU A 70 3.85 -18.67 11.37
N SER A 71 2.97 -17.79 11.85
CA SER A 71 3.35 -16.52 12.45
C SER A 71 4.20 -16.69 13.72
N ARG A 72 4.02 -17.79 14.46
CA ARG A 72 4.82 -18.15 15.65
C ARG A 72 6.27 -18.50 15.33
N LYS A 73 6.65 -18.66 14.06
CA LYS A 73 8.06 -18.83 13.67
C LYS A 73 8.84 -17.51 13.75
N ASN A 74 8.15 -16.36 13.70
CA ASN A 74 8.77 -15.06 13.88
C ASN A 74 9.14 -14.85 15.36
N GLN A 75 10.30 -14.23 15.60
CA GLN A 75 10.76 -13.84 16.93
C GLN A 75 10.60 -12.34 17.09
N VAL A 76 9.86 -11.91 18.12
CA VAL A 76 9.66 -10.48 18.41
C VAL A 76 10.74 -10.02 19.39
N PHE A 77 11.76 -9.34 18.86
CA PHE A 77 12.86 -8.79 19.64
C PHE A 77 12.60 -7.34 20.05
N LYS A 78 13.26 -6.90 21.13
CA LYS A 78 13.50 -5.48 21.38
C LYS A 78 14.54 -5.00 20.37
N SER A 79 14.07 -4.40 19.28
CA SER A 79 14.92 -4.00 18.17
C SER A 79 15.34 -2.54 18.32
N TYR A 80 16.64 -2.30 18.46
CA TYR A 80 17.26 -0.97 18.51
C TYR A 80 18.13 -0.71 17.28
N ILE A 81 17.81 -1.35 16.16
CA ILE A 81 18.51 -1.18 14.88
C ILE A 81 18.36 0.26 14.37
N GLY A 82 17.20 0.88 14.58
CA GLY A 82 16.89 2.23 14.10
C GLY A 82 16.67 2.22 12.59
N MET A 83 17.47 2.99 11.85
CA MET A 83 17.42 3.06 10.39
C MET A 83 16.03 3.43 9.83
N GLY A 84 15.33 4.35 10.49
CA GLY A 84 14.01 4.84 10.05
C GLY A 84 12.82 4.08 10.63
N TYR A 85 13.05 2.95 11.32
CA TYR A 85 11.99 2.17 11.97
C TYR A 85 12.24 2.09 13.47
N TYR A 86 11.32 2.66 14.24
CA TYR A 86 11.41 2.74 15.69
C TYR A 86 10.14 2.15 16.31
N ASN A 87 10.29 1.31 17.33
CA ASN A 87 9.14 0.74 18.01
C ASN A 87 8.31 1.86 18.67
N THR A 88 6.99 1.73 18.62
CA THR A 88 6.06 2.71 19.18
C THR A 88 4.90 2.01 19.88
N PHE A 89 4.30 2.69 20.87
CA PHE A 89 3.07 2.24 21.48
C PHE A 89 1.90 2.82 20.70
N THR A 90 1.18 1.97 19.96
CA THR A 90 -0.10 2.35 19.36
C THR A 90 -1.18 2.38 20.45
N PRO A 91 -1.79 3.54 20.74
CA PRO A 91 -2.86 3.61 21.74
C PRO A 91 -3.98 2.63 21.42
N THR A 92 -4.40 1.84 22.41
CA THR A 92 -5.37 0.74 22.21
C THR A 92 -6.72 1.23 21.68
N VAL A 93 -7.11 2.46 22.03
CA VAL A 93 -8.31 3.12 21.50
C VAL A 93 -8.21 3.37 19.99
N ILE A 94 -7.03 3.69 19.47
CA ILE A 94 -6.78 3.87 18.03
C ILE A 94 -6.73 2.50 17.34
N LEU A 95 -6.01 1.54 17.90
CA LEU A 95 -5.92 0.19 17.35
C LEU A 95 -7.31 -0.42 17.14
N ARG A 96 -8.14 -0.42 18.20
CA ARG A 96 -9.45 -1.06 18.17
C ARG A 96 -10.48 -0.32 17.33
N ASN A 97 -10.53 1.01 17.41
CA ASN A 97 -11.63 1.78 16.82
C ASN A 97 -11.34 2.34 15.43
N ILE A 98 -10.07 2.32 14.99
CA ILE A 98 -9.64 2.76 13.66
C ILE A 98 -9.07 1.58 12.87
N MET A 99 -7.94 1.01 13.31
CA MET A 99 -7.22 -0.02 12.53
C MET A 99 -8.02 -1.33 12.40
N GLU A 100 -8.73 -1.74 13.44
CA GLU A 100 -9.53 -2.97 13.46
C GLU A 100 -11.02 -2.72 13.11
N ASN A 101 -11.38 -1.51 12.66
CA ASN A 101 -12.77 -1.14 12.38
C ASN A 101 -13.04 -0.97 10.88
N PRO A 102 -13.88 -1.82 10.25
CA PRO A 102 -14.17 -1.74 8.82
C PRO A 102 -14.79 -0.40 8.40
N GLY A 103 -15.44 0.33 9.30
CA GLY A 103 -15.94 1.68 9.01
C GLY A 103 -14.86 2.69 8.59
N TRP A 104 -13.59 2.42 8.96
CA TRP A 104 -12.45 3.26 8.61
C TRP A 104 -11.63 2.73 7.43
N TYR A 105 -11.47 1.41 7.29
CA TYR A 105 -10.56 0.84 6.29
C TYR A 105 -11.22 0.30 5.01
N THR A 106 -12.56 0.23 4.93
CA THR A 106 -13.24 -0.31 3.75
C THR A 106 -13.55 0.75 2.68
N ALA A 107 -13.71 2.01 3.07
CA ALA A 107 -13.90 3.11 2.13
C ALA A 107 -12.59 3.39 1.36
N TYR A 108 -12.72 3.82 0.11
CA TYR A 108 -11.58 4.19 -0.73
C TYR A 108 -11.33 5.71 -0.74
N THR A 109 -10.54 6.17 -1.71
CA THR A 109 -10.21 7.58 -1.93
C THR A 109 -11.45 8.48 -1.82
N PRO A 110 -11.36 9.61 -1.11
CA PRO A 110 -12.49 10.52 -0.88
C PRO A 110 -12.87 11.36 -2.11
N TYR A 111 -13.22 10.70 -3.22
CA TYR A 111 -13.70 11.37 -4.44
C TYR A 111 -15.06 12.05 -4.25
N GLN A 112 -15.88 11.59 -3.30
CA GLN A 112 -17.16 12.18 -2.92
C GLN A 112 -17.00 12.80 -1.55
N ALA A 113 -16.67 14.08 -1.50
CA ALA A 113 -16.24 14.76 -0.29
C ALA A 113 -17.35 14.82 0.78
N GLU A 114 -18.60 14.99 0.37
CA GLU A 114 -19.78 15.16 1.22
C GLU A 114 -20.02 13.96 2.13
N ILE A 115 -19.69 12.75 1.65
CA ILE A 115 -19.81 11.49 2.40
C ILE A 115 -18.45 11.00 2.93
N ALA A 116 -17.44 11.87 2.93
CA ALA A 116 -16.07 11.55 3.31
C ALA A 116 -15.45 12.49 4.34
N GLN A 117 -16.24 13.44 4.87
CA GLN A 117 -15.74 14.50 5.75
C GLN A 117 -14.94 13.96 6.94
N GLY A 118 -15.38 12.86 7.58
CA GLY A 118 -14.65 12.30 8.73
C GLY A 118 -13.20 11.91 8.45
N ARG A 119 -12.89 11.31 7.29
CA ARG A 119 -11.49 10.98 6.92
C ARG A 119 -10.74 12.16 6.33
N LEU A 120 -11.42 13.06 5.64
CA LEU A 120 -10.82 14.30 5.13
C LEU A 120 -10.35 15.20 6.27
N GLU A 121 -11.13 15.32 7.34
CA GLU A 121 -10.75 16.04 8.55
C GLU A 121 -9.52 15.41 9.22
N MET A 122 -9.46 14.09 9.32
CA MET A 122 -8.27 13.40 9.86
C MET A 122 -7.02 13.58 8.99
N LEU A 123 -7.16 13.64 7.66
CA LEU A 123 -6.06 13.96 6.77
C LEU A 123 -5.61 15.42 6.90
N LEU A 124 -6.55 16.34 7.12
CA LEU A 124 -6.22 17.73 7.42
C LEU A 124 -5.46 17.84 8.74
N ASN A 125 -5.87 17.11 9.77
CA ASN A 125 -5.13 17.04 11.04
C ASN A 125 -3.71 16.49 10.85
N PHE A 126 -3.53 15.48 9.97
CA PHE A 126 -2.21 14.98 9.61
C PHE A 126 -1.36 16.06 8.93
N GLN A 127 -1.92 16.79 7.97
CA GLN A 127 -1.22 17.87 7.28
C GLN A 127 -0.81 18.99 8.25
N THR A 128 -1.72 19.43 9.11
CA THR A 128 -1.45 20.44 10.13
C THR A 128 -0.35 19.97 11.08
N MET A 129 -0.41 18.73 11.58
CA MET A 129 0.63 18.16 12.43
C MET A 129 2.01 18.17 11.74
N VAL A 130 2.08 17.81 10.46
CA VAL A 130 3.34 17.85 9.70
C VAL A 130 3.83 19.28 9.52
N CYS A 131 2.95 20.24 9.17
CA CYS A 131 3.32 21.65 9.06
C CYS A 131 3.85 22.20 10.39
N ASP A 132 3.15 21.97 11.50
CA ASP A 132 3.53 22.45 12.83
C ASP A 132 4.88 21.89 13.29
N LEU A 133 5.15 20.59 13.04
CA LEU A 133 6.41 19.95 13.43
C LEU A 133 7.60 20.35 12.54
N THR A 134 7.36 20.59 11.25
CA THR A 134 8.43 20.91 10.29
C THR A 134 8.65 22.40 10.10
N GLY A 135 7.70 23.24 10.51
CA GLY A 135 7.67 24.68 10.24
C GLY A 135 7.44 25.02 8.76
N MET A 136 7.04 24.05 7.93
CA MET A 136 6.76 24.26 6.51
C MET A 136 5.34 24.79 6.30
N GLU A 137 5.15 25.57 5.24
CA GLU A 137 3.85 26.20 4.93
C GLU A 137 2.78 25.20 4.50
N ILE A 138 3.18 24.11 3.83
CA ILE A 138 2.26 23.11 3.26
C ILE A 138 2.78 21.69 3.45
N ALA A 139 1.84 20.76 3.65
CA ALA A 139 2.08 19.32 3.65
C ALA A 139 0.99 18.61 2.84
N ASN A 140 1.33 17.46 2.24
CA ASN A 140 0.37 16.62 1.54
C ASN A 140 -0.28 15.60 2.51
N ALA A 141 -1.23 14.82 1.98
CA ALA A 141 -1.97 13.81 2.73
C ALA A 141 -1.25 12.44 2.79
N SER A 142 0.08 12.43 2.93
CA SER A 142 1.03 11.29 2.94
C SER A 142 1.65 10.88 1.59
N LEU A 143 2.76 10.11 1.69
CA LEU A 143 3.42 9.36 0.62
C LEU A 143 3.67 7.92 1.11
N LEU A 144 4.30 7.08 0.28
CA LEU A 144 4.46 5.64 0.56
C LEU A 144 5.43 5.35 1.71
N ASP A 145 6.62 5.93 1.68
CA ASP A 145 7.67 5.77 2.70
C ASP A 145 8.69 6.93 2.65
N GLU A 146 9.66 6.94 3.58
CA GLU A 146 10.69 7.99 3.66
C GLU A 146 11.56 8.06 2.39
N GLY A 147 12.00 6.91 1.88
CA GLY A 147 12.88 6.86 0.71
C GLY A 147 12.21 7.43 -0.53
N THR A 148 10.97 7.00 -0.79
CA THR A 148 10.16 7.48 -1.91
C THR A 148 9.82 8.96 -1.75
N ALA A 149 9.53 9.43 -0.54
CA ALA A 149 9.35 10.85 -0.27
C ALA A 149 10.61 11.67 -0.58
N ALA A 150 11.80 11.19 -0.21
CA ALA A 150 13.07 11.83 -0.56
C ALA A 150 13.29 11.85 -2.09
N ALA A 151 12.90 10.79 -2.79
CA ALA A 151 12.98 10.75 -4.26
C ALA A 151 12.00 11.72 -4.93
N GLU A 152 10.79 11.87 -4.40
CA GLU A 152 9.86 12.90 -4.89
C GLU A 152 10.36 14.32 -4.59
N ALA A 153 11.04 14.53 -3.46
CA ALA A 153 11.70 15.80 -3.20
C ALA A 153 12.82 16.09 -4.23
N LEU A 154 13.62 15.07 -4.58
CA LEU A 154 14.61 15.18 -5.66
C LEU A 154 13.94 15.55 -6.99
N HIS A 155 12.85 14.87 -7.37
CA HIS A 155 12.11 15.18 -8.60
C HIS A 155 11.53 16.59 -8.60
N LEU A 156 10.95 17.03 -7.48
CA LEU A 156 10.40 18.37 -7.33
C LEU A 156 11.49 19.43 -7.49
N MET A 157 12.62 19.28 -6.80
CA MET A 157 13.77 20.18 -6.94
C MET A 157 14.34 20.15 -8.36
N HIS A 158 14.38 18.97 -8.99
CA HIS A 158 14.86 18.80 -10.35
C HIS A 158 13.96 19.52 -11.36
N ALA A 159 12.65 19.43 -11.21
CA ALA A 159 11.68 20.07 -12.09
C ALA A 159 11.59 21.59 -11.89
N GLN A 160 11.81 22.07 -10.65
CA GLN A 160 11.71 23.49 -10.29
C GLN A 160 13.02 24.27 -10.43
N ARG A 161 14.04 23.71 -11.09
CA ARG A 161 15.29 24.44 -11.33
C ARG A 161 15.05 25.71 -12.16
N PRO A 162 15.64 26.86 -11.77
CA PRO A 162 15.54 28.06 -12.59
C PRO A 162 16.25 27.91 -13.93
N ALA A 163 15.83 28.69 -14.94
CA ALA A 163 16.30 28.56 -16.32
C ALA A 163 17.82 28.71 -16.48
N ASN A 164 18.48 29.50 -15.62
CA ASN A 164 19.93 29.67 -15.61
C ASN A 164 20.69 28.48 -15.00
N LYS A 165 20.00 27.51 -14.40
CA LYS A 165 20.56 26.29 -13.78
C LYS A 165 20.07 25.00 -14.44
N GLN A 166 19.69 25.05 -15.71
CA GLN A 166 19.21 23.85 -16.43
C GLN A 166 20.26 22.73 -16.51
N HIS A 167 21.55 23.09 -16.49
CA HIS A 167 22.68 22.16 -16.50
C HIS A 167 23.07 21.61 -15.10
N ALA A 168 22.37 22.01 -14.03
CA ALA A 168 22.63 21.50 -12.69
C ALA A 168 22.02 20.10 -12.54
N HIS A 169 22.81 19.08 -12.90
CA HIS A 169 22.41 17.67 -12.90
C HIS A 169 22.93 16.90 -11.68
N VAL A 170 23.71 17.53 -10.80
CA VAL A 170 24.25 16.90 -9.59
C VAL A 170 23.32 17.19 -8.40
N PHE A 171 22.92 16.14 -7.69
CA PHE A 171 22.14 16.21 -6.46
C PHE A 171 22.97 15.65 -5.30
N PHE A 172 23.22 16.48 -4.29
CA PHE A 172 24.00 16.06 -3.13
C PHE A 172 23.15 15.27 -2.13
N VAL A 173 23.70 14.17 -1.61
CA VAL A 173 23.10 13.36 -0.55
C VAL A 173 24.13 13.15 0.56
N SER A 174 23.77 13.46 1.80
CA SER A 174 24.65 13.19 2.94
C SER A 174 24.86 11.69 3.12
N GLU A 175 26.09 11.27 3.35
CA GLU A 175 26.43 9.87 3.68
C GLU A 175 25.79 9.38 5.00
N LEU A 176 25.26 10.30 5.82
CA LEU A 176 24.56 9.99 7.06
C LEU A 176 23.06 9.71 6.88
N CYS A 177 22.51 9.86 5.68
CA CYS A 177 21.15 9.42 5.39
C CYS A 177 21.02 7.90 5.53
N HIS A 178 19.80 7.41 5.74
CA HIS A 178 19.57 5.97 5.82
C HIS A 178 19.97 5.26 4.51
N PRO A 179 20.66 4.10 4.57
CA PRO A 179 21.22 3.46 3.38
C PRO A 179 20.13 3.09 2.36
N GLN A 180 18.96 2.65 2.82
CA GLN A 180 17.83 2.36 1.92
C GLN A 180 17.27 3.61 1.23
N THR A 181 17.35 4.78 1.86
CA THR A 181 16.95 6.06 1.25
C THR A 181 17.96 6.43 0.15
N ILE A 182 19.26 6.28 0.42
CA ILE A 182 20.33 6.52 -0.56
C ILE A 182 20.18 5.58 -1.77
N ASP A 183 19.93 4.29 -1.54
CA ASP A 183 19.78 3.32 -2.63
C ASP A 183 18.54 3.58 -3.50
N LEU A 184 17.44 4.00 -2.90
CA LEU A 184 16.27 4.41 -3.68
C LEU A 184 16.54 5.68 -4.49
N LEU A 185 17.24 6.66 -3.92
CA LEU A 185 17.65 7.87 -4.64
C LEU A 185 18.51 7.51 -5.86
N LYS A 186 19.49 6.59 -5.73
CA LYS A 186 20.29 6.12 -6.87
C LYS A 186 19.42 5.54 -7.98
N THR A 187 18.43 4.73 -7.59
CA THR A 187 17.50 4.08 -8.53
C THR A 187 16.62 5.10 -9.27
N ARG A 188 16.12 6.12 -8.56
CA ARG A 188 15.17 7.11 -9.11
C ARG A 188 15.85 8.24 -9.89
N SER A 189 17.09 8.58 -9.54
CA SER A 189 17.88 9.60 -10.23
C SER A 189 18.43 9.15 -11.59
N ALA A 190 18.81 7.87 -11.72
CA ALA A 190 19.38 7.32 -12.95
C ALA A 190 18.54 7.55 -14.23
N PRO A 191 17.22 7.24 -14.27
CA PRO A 191 16.42 7.40 -15.50
C PRO A 191 16.20 8.87 -15.92
N ILE A 192 16.38 9.82 -15.01
CA ILE A 192 16.22 11.25 -15.29
C ILE A 192 17.55 11.98 -15.49
N GLY A 193 18.68 11.25 -15.52
CA GLY A 193 20.00 11.81 -15.77
C GLY A 193 20.55 12.68 -14.64
N VAL A 194 20.10 12.44 -13.39
CA VAL A 194 20.63 13.12 -12.21
C VAL A 194 21.78 12.31 -11.64
N GLU A 195 22.94 12.94 -11.48
CA GLU A 195 24.08 12.36 -10.79
C GLU A 195 23.96 12.60 -9.28
N LEU A 196 24.19 11.56 -8.48
CA LEU A 196 24.21 11.70 -7.01
C LEU A 196 25.64 11.87 -6.51
N LEU A 197 25.91 13.00 -5.85
CA LEU A 197 27.12 13.18 -5.06
C LEU A 197 26.83 12.78 -3.62
N ILE A 198 27.26 11.58 -3.24
CA ILE A 198 27.11 11.08 -1.87
C ILE A 198 28.39 11.39 -1.09
N GLY A 199 28.28 12.11 0.03
CA GLY A 199 29.47 12.46 0.80
C GLY A 199 29.20 13.14 2.15
N ASN A 200 30.29 13.55 2.79
CA ASN A 200 30.24 14.22 4.08
C ASN A 200 29.76 15.67 3.92
N HIS A 201 28.59 15.97 4.48
CA HIS A 201 27.95 17.29 4.40
C HIS A 201 28.76 18.45 5.02
N LYS A 202 29.83 18.18 5.78
CA LYS A 202 30.69 19.21 6.38
C LYS A 202 31.92 19.55 5.55
N THR A 203 32.38 18.63 4.71
CA THR A 203 33.65 18.77 3.97
C THR A 203 33.48 18.76 2.46
N THR A 204 32.28 18.45 1.97
CA THR A 204 31.99 18.49 0.54
C THR A 204 32.08 19.93 0.03
N ASP A 205 32.87 20.13 -1.02
CA ASP A 205 33.02 21.43 -1.68
C ASP A 205 31.87 21.65 -2.67
N PHE A 206 31.13 22.75 -2.47
CA PHE A 206 30.00 23.15 -3.31
C PHE A 206 30.31 24.40 -4.17
N THR A 207 31.58 24.81 -4.26
CA THR A 207 31.99 26.05 -4.96
C THR A 207 32.31 25.87 -6.44
N ASN A 208 32.23 24.64 -6.96
CA ASN A 208 32.39 24.33 -8.39
C ASN A 208 31.06 24.37 -9.14
#